data_AF-A0A432EMM6-F1
#
_entry.id   AF-A0A432EMM6-F1
#
_cell.length_a   1.000
_cell.length_b   1.000
_cell.length_c   1.000
_cell.angle_alpha   90.00
_cell.angle_beta   90.00
_cell.angle_gamma   90.00
#
_symmetry.space_group_name_H-M   'P 1'
#
loop_
_entity.id
_entity.type
_entity.pdbx_description
1 polymer ?
#
loop_
_entity_poly.entity_id
_entity_poly.type
_entity_poly.pdbx_seq_one_letter_code
_entity_poly.pdbx_strand_id
1 'polypeptide(L)'
;MISPDYQIVERISPAHVRVRFAGAFEQPEVNWQADIMSLENYRFSHAGFAPEHGERTALMVAGDLDADPRRILVALPFAEITRREIMQTVVMLRNYRRMREGLRQWSG
;
A
#
# COMPACT_ATOMS: atom_id res chain seq x y z
N MET A 1 -9.57 -2.87 24.31
CA MET A 1 -9.98 -1.82 23.35
C MET A 1 -9.39 -2.25 22.01
N ILE A 2 -10.21 -2.66 21.05
CA ILE A 2 -9.70 -3.10 19.74
C ILE A 2 -9.24 -1.83 19.03
N SER A 3 -7.93 -1.61 18.97
CA SER A 3 -7.35 -0.51 18.20
C SER A 3 -7.85 -0.64 16.76
N PRO A 4 -8.27 0.45 16.08
CA PRO A 4 -8.83 0.34 14.74
C PRO A 4 -7.86 -0.40 13.81
N ASP A 5 -8.40 -1.23 12.91
CA ASP A 5 -7.59 -2.00 11.96
C ASP A 5 -6.62 -1.12 11.14
N TYR A 6 -6.98 0.15 10.94
CA TYR A 6 -6.14 1.20 10.40
C TYR A 6 -6.75 2.56 10.74
N GLN A 7 -5.93 3.61 10.64
CA GLN A 7 -6.34 5.00 10.69
C GLN A 7 -6.18 5.62 9.30
N ILE A 8 -7.21 6.29 8.79
CA ILE A 8 -7.04 7.19 7.64
C ILE A 8 -6.29 8.43 8.12
N VAL A 9 -5.09 8.66 7.58
CA VAL A 9 -4.32 9.88 7.83
C VAL A 9 -4.83 10.99 6.94
N GLU A 10 -5.07 10.69 5.66
CA GLU A 10 -5.46 11.67 4.67
C GLU A 10 -6.21 11.01 3.50
N ARG A 11 -7.28 11.65 3.02
CA ARG A 11 -7.98 11.32 1.76
C ARG A 11 -7.55 12.34 0.73
N ILE A 12 -6.60 11.99 -0.12
CA ILE A 12 -5.98 12.91 -1.10
C ILE A 12 -6.91 13.07 -2.30
N SER A 13 -7.51 11.97 -2.76
CA SER A 13 -8.55 11.97 -3.79
C SER A 13 -9.42 10.70 -3.66
N PRO A 14 -10.50 10.54 -4.44
CA PRO A 14 -11.20 9.25 -4.54
C PRO A 14 -10.28 8.09 -4.93
N ALA A 15 -9.20 8.38 -5.66
CA ALA A 15 -8.24 7.40 -6.17
C ALA A 15 -6.94 7.30 -5.34
N HIS A 16 -6.81 8.03 -4.22
CA HIS A 16 -5.61 8.02 -3.38
C HIS A 16 -5.93 8.33 -1.92
N VAL A 17 -5.55 7.42 -1.03
CA VAL A 17 -5.69 7.55 0.42
C VAL A 17 -4.39 7.17 1.10
N ARG A 18 -4.07 7.90 2.17
CA ARG A 18 -2.98 7.57 3.08
C ARG A 18 -3.54 7.02 4.38
N VAL A 19 -3.03 5.87 4.80
CA VAL A 19 -3.45 5.18 6.02
C VAL A 19 -2.26 4.82 6.89
N ARG A 20 -2.50 4.67 8.19
CA ARG A 20 -1.57 4.13 9.17
C ARG A 20 -2.15 2.89 9.82
N PHE A 21 -1.30 1.91 10.11
CA PHE A 21 -1.69 0.71 10.85
C PHE A 21 -0.47 0.10 11.53
N ALA A 22 -0.72 -0.64 12.60
CA ALA A 22 0.27 -1.54 13.17
C ALA A 22 0.20 -2.91 12.48
N GLY A 23 1.36 -3.50 12.21
CA GLY A 23 1.48 -4.82 11.61
C GLY A 23 2.84 -5.46 11.89
N ALA A 24 2.87 -6.78 11.98
CA ALA A 24 4.09 -7.53 12.19
C ALA A 24 4.97 -7.52 10.94
N PHE A 25 6.24 -7.17 11.08
CA PHE A 25 7.25 -7.34 10.05
C PHE A 25 8.51 -7.91 10.69
N GLU A 26 8.84 -9.15 10.34
CA GLU A 26 9.99 -9.92 10.85
C GLU A 26 10.13 -10.00 12.39
N GLN A 27 9.15 -9.48 13.15
CA GLN A 27 9.19 -9.15 14.58
C GLN A 27 10.26 -8.09 14.90
N PRO A 28 9.95 -7.05 15.70
CA PRO A 28 8.70 -6.76 16.43
C PRO A 28 7.55 -6.18 15.56
N GLU A 29 6.43 -5.84 16.20
CA GLU A 29 5.35 -5.05 15.57
C GLU A 29 5.84 -3.64 15.25
N VAL A 30 5.48 -3.12 14.08
CA VAL A 30 5.94 -1.80 13.60
C VAL A 30 4.78 -0.97 13.08
N ASN A 31 4.99 0.35 13.05
CA ASN A 31 4.06 1.29 12.46
C ASN A 31 4.29 1.38 10.95
N TRP A 32 3.22 1.18 10.19
CA TRP A 32 3.20 1.37 8.75
C TRP A 32 2.46 2.64 8.40
N GLN A 33 2.94 3.32 7.37
CA GLN A 33 2.20 4.32 6.61
C GLN A 33 2.10 3.85 5.16
N ALA A 34 0.87 3.57 4.73
CA ALA A 34 0.58 3.14 3.38
C ALA A 34 -0.06 4.25 2.56
N ASP A 35 0.51 4.53 1.38
CA ASP A 35 -0.13 5.30 0.32
C ASP A 35 -0.81 4.31 -0.63
N ILE A 36 -2.14 4.24 -0.58
CA ILE A 36 -2.96 3.34 -1.41
C ILE A 36 -3.60 4.18 -2.51
N MET A 37 -3.32 3.86 -3.77
CA MET A 37 -3.81 4.63 -4.91
C MET A 37 -4.23 3.75 -6.09
N SER A 38 -4.92 4.33 -7.08
CA SER A 38 -5.17 3.65 -8.34
C SER A 38 -3.89 3.49 -9.16
N LEU A 39 -3.84 2.45 -10.00
CA LEU A 39 -2.76 2.27 -10.98
C LEU A 39 -2.64 3.47 -11.93
N GLU A 40 -3.77 4.07 -12.30
CA GLU A 40 -3.80 5.28 -13.14
C GLU A 40 -3.12 6.46 -12.43
N ASN A 41 -3.49 6.73 -11.17
CA ASN A 41 -2.89 7.80 -10.37
C ASN A 41 -1.39 7.55 -10.16
N TYR A 42 -1.00 6.30 -9.94
CA TYR A 42 0.41 5.91 -9.84
C TYR A 42 1.17 6.20 -11.14
N ARG A 43 0.64 5.77 -12.29
CA ARG A 43 1.23 6.00 -13.62
C ARG A 43 1.39 7.48 -13.95
N PHE A 44 0.39 8.29 -13.59
CA PHE A 44 0.45 9.74 -13.78
C PHE A 44 1.53 10.38 -12.90
N SER A 45 1.61 9.97 -11.63
CA SER A 45 2.56 10.55 -10.67
C SER A 45 4.00 10.03 -10.84
N HIS A 46 4.17 8.86 -11.47
CA HIS A 46 5.45 8.17 -11.68
C HIS A 46 5.69 7.90 -13.17
N ALA A 47 5.49 8.94 -14.00
CA ALA A 47 5.68 8.87 -15.44
C ALA A 47 7.07 8.30 -15.78
N GLY A 48 7.10 7.21 -16.55
CA GLY A 48 8.31 6.44 -16.87
C GLY A 48 8.32 5.01 -16.31
N PHE A 49 7.37 4.67 -15.44
CA PHE A 49 7.23 3.33 -14.90
C PHE A 49 6.16 2.51 -15.63
N ALA A 50 6.58 1.67 -16.58
CA ALA A 50 5.71 0.69 -17.22
C ALA A 50 5.87 -0.66 -16.48
N PRO A 51 4.84 -1.18 -15.79
CA PRO A 51 4.92 -2.54 -15.29
C PRO A 51 5.06 -3.50 -16.48
N GLU A 52 6.04 -4.42 -16.40
CA GLU A 52 6.31 -5.42 -17.44
C GLU A 52 5.10 -6.32 -17.75
N HIS A 53 4.12 -6.42 -16.84
CA HIS A 53 2.96 -7.28 -16.96
C HIS A 53 1.65 -6.51 -16.84
N GLY A 54 1.09 -6.09 -17.98
CA GLY A 54 -0.34 -5.80 -18.20
C GLY A 54 -0.99 -4.70 -17.35
N GLU A 55 -2.14 -4.20 -17.80
CA GLU A 55 -2.81 -3.05 -17.18
C GLU A 55 -3.51 -3.33 -15.84
N ARG A 56 -3.45 -4.56 -15.33
CA ARG A 56 -4.30 -5.03 -14.22
C ARG A 56 -3.55 -5.55 -13.00
N THR A 57 -2.21 -5.51 -13.00
CA THR A 57 -1.41 -6.08 -11.91
C THR A 57 -1.24 -5.03 -10.81
N ALA A 58 -1.65 -5.35 -9.59
CA ALA A 58 -1.43 -4.48 -8.45
C ALA A 58 0.09 -4.33 -8.20
N LEU A 59 0.50 -3.13 -7.81
CA LEU A 59 1.90 -2.82 -7.52
C LEU A 59 2.05 -2.52 -6.04
N MET A 60 3.19 -2.93 -5.48
CA MET A 60 3.60 -2.62 -4.13
C MET A 60 5.03 -2.12 -4.17
N VAL A 61 5.32 -1.01 -3.51
CA VAL A 61 6.67 -0.47 -3.38
C VAL A 61 6.92 -0.25 -1.90
N ALA A 62 7.77 -1.07 -1.30
CA ALA A 62 8.26 -0.80 0.02
C ALA A 62 9.35 0.27 -0.08
N GLY A 63 9.19 1.35 0.69
CA GLY A 63 10.24 2.34 0.89
C GLY A 63 11.28 1.85 1.89
N ASP A 64 11.95 2.79 2.54
CA ASP A 64 12.90 2.53 3.63
C ASP A 64 12.22 1.72 4.76
N LEU A 65 12.73 0.50 4.99
CA LEU A 65 12.21 -0.41 6.02
C LEU A 65 12.79 -0.13 7.42
N ASP A 66 13.73 0.79 7.56
CA ASP A 66 14.26 1.22 8.86
C ASP A 66 13.61 2.53 9.36
N ALA A 67 12.80 3.18 8.54
CA ALA A 67 12.03 4.38 8.92
C ALA A 67 10.86 4.07 9.89
N ASP A 68 10.50 5.06 10.73
CA ASP A 68 9.27 5.04 11.55
C ASP A 68 8.41 6.30 11.28
N PRO A 69 7.19 6.15 10.70
CA PRO A 69 6.59 4.91 10.24
C PRO A 69 7.23 4.38 8.95
N ARG A 70 7.27 3.05 8.81
CA ARG A 70 7.71 2.36 7.58
C ARG A 70 6.77 2.69 6.44
N ARG A 71 7.33 3.02 5.28
CA ARG A 71 6.55 3.49 4.13
C ARG A 71 6.30 2.38 3.13
N ILE A 72 5.06 2.33 2.64
CA ILE A 72 4.70 1.47 1.54
C ILE A 72 3.71 2.15 0.61
N LEU A 73 3.93 2.01 -0.69
CA LEU A 73 2.98 2.42 -1.71
C LEU A 73 2.30 1.17 -2.25
N VAL A 74 0.98 1.22 -2.41
CA VAL A 74 0.19 0.18 -3.06
C VAL A 74 -0.65 0.81 -4.17
N ALA A 75 -0.45 0.38 -5.40
CA ALA A 75 -1.24 0.80 -6.55
C ALA A 75 -2.18 -0.33 -6.99
N LEU A 76 -3.49 -0.09 -7.00
CA LEU A 76 -4.52 -1.08 -7.24
C LEU A 76 -5.22 -0.86 -8.59
N PRO A 77 -5.73 -1.92 -9.25
CA PRO A 77 -6.45 -1.82 -10.54
C PRO A 77 -7.90 -1.34 -10.37
N PHE A 78 -8.13 -0.36 -9.49
CA PHE A 78 -9.43 0.24 -9.22
C PHE A 78 -9.36 1.74 -9.46
N ALA A 79 -10.41 2.32 -10.05
CA ALA A 79 -10.49 3.77 -10.27
C ALA A 79 -10.60 4.55 -8.96
N GLU A 80 -11.31 3.99 -7.98
CA GLU A 80 -11.50 4.57 -6.65
C GLU A 80 -11.02 3.61 -5.56
N ILE A 81 -10.53 4.19 -4.46
CA ILE A 81 -10.07 3.48 -3.27
C ILE A 81 -11.14 3.59 -2.20
N THR A 82 -12.04 2.60 -2.15
CA THR A 82 -13.11 2.55 -1.16
C THR A 82 -12.63 1.93 0.15
N ARG A 83 -13.50 1.90 1.15
CA ARG A 83 -13.22 1.24 2.43
C ARG A 83 -12.83 -0.24 2.25
N ARG A 84 -13.42 -0.92 1.26
CA ARG A 84 -13.15 -2.34 0.99
C ARG A 84 -11.70 -2.55 0.56
N GLU A 85 -11.22 -1.78 -0.40
CA GLU A 85 -9.86 -1.88 -0.94
C GLU A 85 -8.82 -1.55 0.13
N ILE A 86 -9.09 -0.55 0.98
CA ILE A 86 -8.24 -0.20 2.12
C ILE A 86 -8.11 -1.38 3.09
N MET A 87 -9.24 -1.96 3.51
CA MET A 87 -9.24 -3.09 4.44
C MET A 87 -8.48 -4.29 3.89
N GLN A 88 -8.77 -4.68 2.65
CA GLN A 88 -8.10 -5.82 2.01
C GLN A 88 -6.59 -5.59 1.91
N THR A 89 -6.18 -4.37 1.54
CA THR A 89 -4.77 -4.00 1.45
C THR A 89 -4.09 -4.06 2.82
N VAL A 90 -4.69 -3.48 3.86
CA VAL A 90 -4.13 -3.50 5.23
C VAL A 90 -4.00 -4.94 5.75
N VAL A 91 -5.01 -5.78 5.55
CA VAL A 91 -4.97 -7.21 5.93
C VAL A 91 -3.86 -7.94 5.18
N MET A 92 -3.72 -7.71 3.87
CA MET A 92 -2.65 -8.29 3.08
C MET A 92 -1.27 -7.86 3.60
N LEU A 93 -1.06 -6.56 3.80
CA LEU A 93 0.21 -6.00 4.27
C LEU A 93 0.60 -6.55 5.65
N ARG A 94 -0.35 -6.69 6.57
CA ARG A 94 -0.14 -7.31 7.88
C ARG A 94 0.31 -8.77 7.80
N ASN A 95 -0.15 -9.50 6.80
CA ASN A 95 0.20 -10.90 6.59
C ASN A 95 1.48 -11.07 5.75
N TYR A 96 2.04 -9.99 5.22
CA TYR A 96 3.18 -10.03 4.32
C TYR A 96 4.50 -10.16 5.08
N ARG A 97 4.84 -11.39 5.46
CA ARG A 97 5.99 -11.70 6.35
C ARG A 97 7.38 -11.43 5.75
N ARG A 98 7.50 -11.23 4.43
CA ARG A 98 8.79 -11.12 3.72
C ARG A 98 8.81 -9.94 2.76
N MET A 99 8.45 -8.76 3.25
CA MET A 99 8.61 -7.54 2.47
C MET A 99 10.11 -7.26 2.27
N ARG A 100 10.46 -6.85 1.05
CA ARG A 100 11.79 -6.33 0.73
C ARG A 100 11.61 -4.97 0.09
N GLU A 101 12.58 -4.09 0.30
CA GLU A 101 12.61 -2.77 -0.33
C GLU A 101 12.49 -2.87 -1.85
N GLY A 102 11.85 -1.86 -2.44
CA GLY A 102 11.67 -1.75 -3.89
C GLY A 102 10.36 -2.33 -4.40
N LEU A 103 10.28 -2.44 -5.74
CA LEU A 103 9.07 -2.81 -6.45
C LEU A 103 8.76 -4.30 -6.34
N ARG A 104 7.49 -4.60 -6.06
CA ARG A 104 6.87 -5.91 -6.28
C ARG A 104 5.59 -5.76 -7.11
N GLN A 105 5.39 -6.68 -8.03
CA GLN A 105 4.13 -6.86 -8.75
C GLN A 105 3.36 -8.02 -8.10
N TRP A 106 2.05 -7.87 -7.94
CA TRP A 106 1.19 -8.93 -7.41
C TRP A 106 0.05 -9.22 -8.39
N SER A 107 0.05 -10.44 -8.91
CA SER A 107 -1.08 -11.05 -9.61
C SER A 107 -1.90 -11.77 -8.56
N GLY A 108 -3.08 -11.25 -8.21
CA GLY A 108 -4.05 -11.96 -7.37
C GLY A 108 -4.63 -13.15 -8.09
#